data_AF-A0A8S2SXS3-F1
#
_entry.id   AF-A0A8S2SXS3-F1
#
_cell.length_a   1.000
_cell.length_b   1.000
_cell.length_c   1.000
_cell.angle_alpha   90.00
_cell.angle_beta   90.00
_cell.angle_gamma   90.00
#
_symmetry.space_group_name_H-M   'P 1'
#
loop_
_entity.id
_entity.type
_entity.pdbx_description
1 polymer ?
#
loop_
_entity_poly.entity_id
_entity_poly.type
_entity_poly.pdbx_seq_one_letter_code
_entity_poly.pdbx_strand_id
1 'polypeptide(L)' 'TSCSYLESWDISWCMHITENGIRILAESCPKLTTFKAEGCTYMTNYAAIQLGKHCSKLLFLDLNRCS' A
#
# COMPACT_ATOMS: atom_id res chain seq x y z
N THR A 1 -16.35 0.19 -1.87
CA THR A 1 -16.28 -0.43 -3.22
C THR A 1 -15.01 -1.26 -3.27
N SER A 2 -15.11 -2.55 -3.58
CA SER A 2 -13.96 -3.49 -3.62
C SER A 2 -13.25 -3.42 -4.97
N CYS A 3 -11.92 -3.29 -4.97
CA CYS A 3 -11.09 -3.29 -6.18
C CYS A 3 -10.43 -4.66 -6.34
N SER A 4 -11.26 -5.68 -6.55
CA SER A 4 -10.90 -7.11 -6.50
C SER A 4 -9.93 -7.59 -7.59
N TYR A 5 -9.53 -6.72 -8.52
CA TYR A 5 -8.64 -7.02 -9.65
C TYR A 5 -7.40 -6.13 -9.69
N LEU A 6 -7.24 -5.21 -8.73
CA LEU A 6 -6.04 -4.39 -8.69
C LEU A 6 -4.86 -5.26 -8.23
N GLU A 7 -3.85 -5.40 -9.10
CA GLU A 7 -2.65 -6.20 -8.83
C GLU A 7 -1.43 -5.32 -8.54
N SER A 8 -1.33 -4.16 -9.19
CA SER A 8 -0.22 -3.22 -8.98
C SER A 8 -0.74 -1.84 -8.65
N TRP A 9 -0.15 -1.22 -7.63
CA TRP A 9 -0.45 0.15 -7.25
C TRP A 9 0.84 0.90 -6.94
N ASP A 10 0.99 2.07 -7.55
CA ASP A 10 2.14 2.96 -7.38
C ASP A 10 1.63 4.32 -6.91
N ILE A 11 2.04 4.71 -5.72
CA ILE A 11 1.78 6.01 -5.10
C ILE A 11 3.07 6.75 -4.77
N SER A 12 4.17 6.42 -5.44
CA SER A 12 5.46 7.05 -5.17
C SER A 12 5.34 8.58 -5.25
N TRP A 13 5.99 9.26 -4.32
CA TRP A 13 6.03 10.73 -4.18
C TRP A 13 4.68 11.39 -3.87
N CYS A 14 3.68 10.60 -3.41
CA CYS A 14 2.41 11.13 -2.94
C CYS A 14 2.51 11.62 -1.49
N MET A 15 2.70 12.93 -1.31
CA MET A 15 2.93 13.55 0.01
C MET A 15 1.71 13.55 0.94
N HIS A 16 0.51 13.37 0.41
CA HIS A 16 -0.75 13.47 1.16
C HIS A 16 -1.42 12.10 1.39
N ILE A 17 -0.66 11.00 1.24
CA ILE A 17 -1.15 9.68 1.60
C ILE A 17 -1.40 9.62 3.12
N THR A 18 -2.47 8.93 3.53
CA THR A 18 -2.78 8.72 4.95
C THR A 18 -2.79 7.24 5.27
N GLU A 19 -2.46 6.90 6.51
CA GLU A 19 -2.54 5.52 7.02
C GLU A 19 -3.93 4.91 6.81
N ASN A 20 -4.98 5.71 7.03
CA ASN A 20 -6.35 5.27 6.83
C ASN A 20 -6.64 4.98 5.35
N GLY A 21 -6.11 5.78 4.42
CA GLY A 21 -6.21 5.52 2.99
C GLY A 21 -5.54 4.20 2.58
N ILE A 22 -4.35 3.94 3.10
CA ILE A 22 -3.61 2.69 2.84
C ILE A 22 -4.38 1.49 3.41
N ARG A 23 -4.89 1.60 4.64
CA ARG A 23 -5.72 0.55 5.28
C ARG A 23 -6.94 0.21 4.43
N ILE A 24 -7.74 1.22 4.07
CA ILE A 24 -8.97 1.03 3.28
C ILE A 24 -8.62 0.37 1.94
N LEU A 25 -7.51 0.75 1.31
CA LEU A 25 -7.08 0.13 0.07
C LEU A 25 -6.67 -1.32 0.29
N ALA A 26 -5.85 -1.61 1.30
CA ALA A 26 -5.41 -2.97 1.61
C ALA A 26 -6.62 -3.89 1.82
N GLU A 27 -7.62 -3.44 2.58
CA GLU A 27 -8.89 -4.13 2.81
C GLU A 27 -9.70 -4.33 1.52
N SER A 28 -9.60 -3.42 0.56
CA SER A 28 -10.37 -3.44 -0.69
C SER A 28 -9.66 -4.15 -1.86
N CYS A 29 -8.37 -4.45 -1.74
CA CYS A 29 -7.52 -4.96 -2.83
C CYS A 29 -6.78 -6.26 -2.43
N PRO A 30 -7.49 -7.39 -2.20
CA PRO A 30 -6.85 -8.63 -1.74
C PRO A 30 -5.95 -9.31 -2.78
N LYS A 31 -6.01 -8.91 -4.05
CA LYS A 31 -5.17 -9.45 -5.14
C LYS A 31 -3.90 -8.61 -5.40
N LEU A 32 -3.64 -7.58 -4.60
CA LEU A 32 -2.47 -6.74 -4.80
C LEU A 32 -1.18 -7.58 -4.67
N THR A 33 -0.36 -7.55 -5.72
CA THR A 33 0.94 -8.22 -5.81
C THR A 33 2.10 -7.24 -5.75
N THR A 34 1.87 -5.99 -6.16
CA THR A 34 2.90 -4.94 -6.21
C THR A 34 2.37 -3.67 -5.56
N PHE A 35 3.11 -3.15 -4.58
CA PHE A 35 2.86 -1.84 -3.98
C PHE A 35 4.14 -1.01 -3.96
N LYS A 36 4.06 0.21 -4.48
CA LYS A 36 5.17 1.18 -4.46
C LYS A 36 4.74 2.47 -3.81
N ALA A 37 5.58 2.98 -2.92
CA ALA A 37 5.38 4.24 -2.24
C ALA A 37 6.70 4.98 -2.03
N GLU A 38 7.62 4.91 -3.00
CA GLU A 38 8.92 5.57 -2.88
C GLU A 38 8.74 7.06 -2.55
N GLY A 39 9.49 7.58 -1.58
CA GLY A 39 9.48 9.00 -1.25
C GLY A 39 8.22 9.49 -0.53
N CYS A 40 7.37 8.58 -0.03
CA CYS A 40 6.19 8.94 0.76
C CYS A 40 6.56 9.13 2.24
N THR A 41 6.22 10.28 2.81
CA THR A 41 6.56 10.67 4.20
C THR A 41 5.60 10.14 5.27
N TYR A 42 4.54 9.44 4.86
CA TYR A 42 3.49 8.92 5.76
C TYR A 42 3.38 7.39 5.68
N MET A 43 4.49 6.71 5.41
CA MET A 43 4.55 5.26 5.35
C MET A 43 5.06 4.67 6.67
N THR A 44 4.14 4.44 7.60
CA THR A 44 4.47 3.91 8.92
C THR A 44 4.48 2.38 8.93
N ASN A 45 5.00 1.80 10.02
CA ASN A 45 4.88 0.37 10.31
C ASN A 45 3.41 -0.10 10.33
N TYR A 46 2.48 0.76 10.78
CA TYR A 46 1.06 0.44 10.77
C TYR A 46 0.56 0.20 9.34
N ALA A 47 0.90 1.08 8.40
CA ALA A 47 0.52 0.95 7.00
C ALA A 47 1.08 -0.35 6.37
N ALA A 48 2.35 -0.66 6.61
CA ALA A 48 2.98 -1.90 6.15
C ALA A 48 2.30 -3.16 6.73
N ILE A 49 1.92 -3.13 8.01
CA ILE A 49 1.17 -4.23 8.65
C ILE A 49 -0.20 -4.43 7.99
N GLN A 50 -0.93 -3.36 7.66
CA GLN A 50 -2.22 -3.49 6.99
C GLN A 50 -2.08 -4.13 5.59
N LEU A 51 -1.07 -3.74 4.83
CA LEU A 51 -0.76 -4.35 3.54
C LEU A 51 -0.46 -5.86 3.71
N GLY A 52 0.41 -6.23 4.64
CA GLY A 52 0.73 -7.64 4.89
C GLY A 52 -0.46 -8.48 5.38
N LYS A 53 -1.38 -7.87 6.13
CA LYS A 53 -2.57 -8.56 6.67
C LYS A 53 -3.64 -8.80 5.61
N HIS A 54 -3.87 -7.84 4.71
CA HIS A 54 -5.01 -7.88 3.78
C HIS A 54 -4.62 -8.23 2.34
N CYS A 55 -3.38 -7.98 1.93
CA CYS A 55 -2.85 -8.30 0.61
C CYS A 55 -1.93 -9.53 0.70
N SER A 56 -2.51 -10.71 0.95
CA SER A 56 -1.75 -11.97 1.13
C SER A 56 -0.95 -12.44 -0.10
N LYS A 57 -1.18 -11.81 -1.25
CA LYS A 57 -0.46 -12.06 -2.51
C LYS A 57 0.62 -11.01 -2.81
N LEU A 58 0.92 -10.11 -1.88
CA LEU A 58 1.93 -9.08 -2.09
C LEU A 58 3.32 -9.72 -2.26
N LEU A 59 3.91 -9.55 -3.43
CA LEU A 59 5.22 -10.08 -3.82
C LEU A 59 6.30 -9.00 -3.86
N PHE A 60 5.90 -7.75 -4.14
CA PHE A 60 6.81 -6.63 -4.26
C PHE A 60 6.30 -5.43 -3.45
N LEU A 61 7.18 -4.90 -2.61
CA LEU A 61 6.92 -3.75 -1.74
C LEU A 61 8.12 -2.80 -1.83
N ASP A 62 7.90 -1.61 -2.37
CA ASP A 62 8.91 -0.55 -2.44
C ASP A 62 8.55 0.60 -1.51
N LEU A 63 9.36 0.75 -0.46
CA LEU A 63 9.27 1.81 0.54
C LEU A 63 10.57 2.63 0.62
N ASN A 64 11.34 2.68 -0.47
CA ASN A 64 12.57 3.47 -0.50
C ASN A 64 12.28 4.94 -0.23
N ARG A 65 13.15 5.61 0.52
CA ARG A 65 13.03 7.05 0.86
C ARG A 65 11.72 7.42 1.58
N CYS A 66 11.04 6.45 2.18
CA CYS A 66 9.98 6.72 3.14
C CYS A 66 10.55 7.12 4.50
N SER A 67 9.78 7.91 5.25
CA SER A 67 10.09 8.33 6.62
C SER A 67 8.90 8.10 7.53
#